data_AF-A0AAD2VQC1-F1
#
_entry.id   AF-A0AAD2VQC1-F1
#
_cell.length_a   1.000
_cell.length_b   1.000
_cell.length_c   1.000
_cell.angle_alpha   90.00
_cell.angle_beta   90.00
_cell.angle_gamma   90.00
#
_symmetry.space_group_name_H-M   'P 1'
#
loop_
_entity.id
_entity.type
_entity.pdbx_description
1 polymer ?
#
loop_
_entity_poly.entity_id
_entity_poly.type
_entity_poly.pdbx_seq_one_letter_code
_entity_poly.pdbx_strand_id
1 'polypeptide(L)'
;MSLFIKRNVASFGYGATGVLVVYRENDQLNEVISYDDALKSLDAGDFDTDLLMGFELVLAISKGERERLFNPTLEQTLILCRWVVAASFVQELRDKHGVIELDNELGGKDIATLYYSDNGSGISVYPSGERALLTTHMEDFVCEQYGQEMGRQLVIRAYMDFINMQPEVGNRLSEKGRKGLTILHDGLMKIARSSEVCTMPVFH
;
A
#
# COMPACT_ATOMS: atom_id res chain seq x y z
N MET A 1 3.83 2.41 18.87
CA MET A 1 4.04 0.95 19.08
C MET A 1 2.96 0.27 18.27
N SER A 2 3.33 -0.61 17.33
CA SER A 2 2.38 -1.31 16.45
C SER A 2 1.32 -2.05 17.25
N LEU A 3 0.06 -1.91 16.82
CA LEU A 3 -1.09 -2.51 17.50
C LEU A 3 -1.13 -4.03 17.29
N PHE A 4 -0.67 -4.49 16.12
CA PHE A 4 -0.87 -5.86 15.65
C PHE A 4 0.40 -6.71 15.56
N ILE A 5 1.59 -6.13 15.44
CA ILE A 5 2.86 -6.87 15.20
C ILE A 5 3.19 -7.89 16.31
N LYS A 6 2.57 -7.79 17.50
CA LYS A 6 2.78 -8.73 18.62
C LYS A 6 1.67 -9.76 18.83
N ARG A 7 0.60 -9.77 18.03
CA ARG A 7 -0.58 -10.62 18.28
C ARG A 7 -1.01 -11.35 17.00
N ASN A 8 -1.18 -12.67 17.11
CA ASN A 8 -1.45 -13.55 15.96
C ASN A 8 -2.92 -13.42 15.52
N VAL A 9 -3.21 -12.44 14.65
CA VAL A 9 -4.56 -12.17 14.13
C VAL A 9 -5.07 -13.36 13.30
N ALA A 10 -6.33 -13.72 13.51
CA ALA A 10 -7.03 -14.76 12.78
C ALA A 10 -7.93 -14.19 11.69
N SER A 11 -8.71 -13.13 12.00
CA SER A 11 -9.59 -12.46 11.05
C SER A 11 -10.09 -11.12 11.60
N PHE A 12 -10.73 -10.34 10.72
CA PHE A 12 -11.39 -9.08 11.06
C PHE A 12 -12.90 -9.13 10.80
N GLY A 13 -13.65 -8.49 11.70
CA GLY A 13 -15.06 -8.14 11.52
C GLY A 13 -15.25 -6.63 11.63
N TYR A 14 -16.50 -6.19 11.54
CA TYR A 14 -16.86 -4.77 11.64
C TYR A 14 -18.08 -4.60 12.54
N GLY A 15 -18.14 -3.48 13.26
CA GLY A 15 -19.20 -3.16 14.20
C GLY A 15 -19.40 -1.66 14.37
N ALA A 16 -20.43 -1.30 15.14
CA ALA A 16 -20.81 0.10 15.35
C ALA A 16 -19.73 0.92 16.07
N THR A 17 -18.87 0.27 16.85
CA THR A 17 -17.81 0.91 17.63
C THR A 17 -16.43 0.78 17.00
N GLY A 18 -16.29 0.12 15.85
CA GLY A 18 -14.99 -0.09 15.19
C GLY A 18 -14.83 -1.44 14.48
N VAL A 19 -13.58 -1.78 14.21
CA VAL A 19 -13.18 -3.07 13.65
C VAL A 19 -13.07 -4.10 14.78
N LEU A 20 -13.72 -5.25 14.57
CA LEU A 20 -13.67 -6.40 15.47
C LEU A 20 -12.42 -7.23 15.14
N VAL A 21 -11.57 -7.50 16.13
CA VAL A 21 -10.34 -8.26 15.94
C VAL A 21 -10.45 -9.62 16.63
N VAL A 22 -10.21 -10.69 15.88
CA VAL A 22 -10.16 -12.05 16.39
C VAL A 22 -8.71 -12.53 16.34
N TYR A 23 -8.11 -12.88 17.48
CA TYR A 23 -6.79 -13.50 17.57
C TYR A 23 -6.91 -15.03 17.67
N ARG A 24 -5.93 -15.74 17.11
CA ARG A 24 -5.90 -17.22 17.03
C ARG A 24 -5.81 -17.93 18.38
N GLU A 25 -5.46 -17.23 19.46
CA GLU A 25 -5.20 -17.87 20.75
C GLU A 25 -6.45 -18.45 21.41
N ASN A 26 -7.67 -17.99 21.06
CA ASN A 26 -8.92 -18.48 21.68
C ASN A 26 -10.19 -18.51 20.78
N ASP A 27 -10.11 -18.17 19.48
CA ASP A 27 -11.29 -18.06 18.56
C ASP A 27 -12.47 -17.21 19.10
N GLN A 28 -12.23 -16.35 20.08
CA GLN A 28 -13.21 -15.40 20.62
C GLN A 28 -12.94 -13.98 20.09
N LEU A 29 -13.95 -13.11 20.11
CA LEU A 29 -13.73 -11.67 19.93
C LEU A 29 -12.79 -11.20 21.04
N ASN A 30 -11.59 -10.80 20.67
CA ASN A 30 -10.55 -10.51 21.65
C ASN A 30 -10.34 -9.01 21.84
N GLU A 31 -10.68 -8.19 20.85
CA GLU A 31 -10.48 -6.75 20.88
C GLU A 31 -11.41 -6.05 19.87
N VAL A 32 -11.79 -4.81 20.19
CA VAL A 32 -12.41 -3.90 19.23
C VAL A 32 -11.52 -2.67 19.16
N ILE A 33 -11.09 -2.34 17.94
CA ILE A 33 -10.28 -1.15 17.69
C ILE A 33 -11.07 -0.14 16.88
N SER A 34 -10.77 1.14 17.04
CA SER A 34 -11.45 2.16 16.23
C SER A 34 -11.10 2.01 14.74
N TYR A 35 -11.98 2.48 13.84
CA TYR A 35 -11.65 2.53 12.41
C TYR A 35 -10.41 3.40 12.14
N ASP A 36 -10.21 4.45 12.93
CA ASP A 36 -9.05 5.32 12.83
C ASP A 36 -7.74 4.58 13.18
N ASP A 37 -7.75 3.78 14.24
CA ASP A 37 -6.57 3.00 14.62
C ASP A 37 -6.30 1.87 13.64
N ALA A 38 -7.36 1.29 13.06
CA ALA A 38 -7.24 0.32 11.97
C ALA A 38 -6.56 0.94 10.74
N LEU A 39 -6.98 2.14 10.33
CA LEU A 39 -6.34 2.86 9.23
C LEU A 39 -4.89 3.23 9.53
N LYS A 40 -4.59 3.71 10.74
CA LYS A 40 -3.22 4.01 11.15
C LYS A 40 -2.32 2.77 11.12
N SER A 41 -2.85 1.59 11.48
CA SER A 41 -2.09 0.35 11.42
C SER A 41 -1.74 -0.07 9.97
N LEU A 42 -2.67 0.12 9.03
CA LEU A 42 -2.39 -0.07 7.60
C LEU A 42 -1.31 0.90 7.12
N ASP A 43 -1.45 2.18 7.42
CA ASP A 43 -0.52 3.24 6.97
C ASP A 43 0.89 3.04 7.57
N ALA A 44 0.97 2.64 8.84
CA ALA A 44 2.20 2.31 9.54
C ALA A 44 2.90 1.04 9.02
N GLY A 45 2.24 0.26 8.16
CA GLY A 45 2.81 -0.94 7.56
C GLY A 45 2.73 -2.19 8.44
N ASP A 46 1.82 -2.24 9.42
CA ASP A 46 1.63 -3.40 10.30
C ASP A 46 1.31 -4.69 9.52
N PHE A 47 0.86 -4.57 8.27
CA PHE A 47 0.46 -5.65 7.38
C PHE A 47 1.34 -5.78 6.12
N ASP A 48 2.51 -5.14 6.07
CA ASP A 48 3.38 -5.17 4.88
C ASP A 48 3.99 -6.56 4.61
N THR A 49 4.15 -7.35 5.67
CA THR A 49 4.60 -8.75 5.60
C THR A 49 3.48 -9.69 5.16
N ASP A 50 2.27 -9.51 5.70
CA ASP A 50 1.07 -10.28 5.37
C ASP A 50 -0.01 -9.39 4.72
N LEU A 51 0.15 -9.17 3.41
CA LEU A 51 -0.76 -8.35 2.61
C LEU A 51 -2.19 -8.92 2.59
N LEU A 52 -2.34 -10.25 2.67
CA LEU A 52 -3.65 -10.88 2.69
C LEU A 52 -4.42 -10.46 3.94
N MET A 53 -3.77 -10.52 5.11
CA MET A 53 -4.36 -10.05 6.36
C MET A 53 -4.68 -8.55 6.30
N GLY A 54 -3.83 -7.73 5.68
CA GLY A 54 -4.13 -6.32 5.45
C GLY A 54 -5.37 -6.10 4.55
N PHE A 55 -5.57 -6.92 3.51
CA PHE A 55 -6.79 -6.87 2.69
C PHE A 55 -8.04 -7.29 3.45
N GLU A 56 -7.95 -8.22 4.40
CA GLU A 56 -9.07 -8.54 5.30
C GLU A 56 -9.46 -7.35 6.17
N LEU A 57 -8.47 -6.60 6.68
CA LEU A 57 -8.71 -5.38 7.44
C LEU A 57 -9.38 -4.29 6.57
N VAL A 58 -8.88 -4.08 5.35
CA VAL A 58 -9.51 -3.19 4.35
C VAL A 58 -10.97 -3.58 4.13
N LEU A 59 -11.26 -4.88 3.94
CA LEU A 59 -12.62 -5.36 3.74
C LEU A 59 -13.52 -5.05 4.94
N ALA A 60 -13.03 -5.22 6.16
CA ALA A 60 -13.77 -4.87 7.37
C ALA A 60 -14.08 -3.36 7.44
N ILE A 61 -13.09 -2.51 7.16
CA ILE A 61 -13.27 -1.05 7.12
C ILE A 61 -14.30 -0.66 6.04
N SER A 62 -14.17 -1.18 4.82
CA SER A 62 -15.09 -0.87 3.71
C SER A 62 -16.52 -1.38 3.95
N LYS A 63 -16.70 -2.48 4.69
CA LYS A 63 -18.04 -2.92 5.12
C LYS A 63 -18.62 -1.98 6.17
N GLY A 64 -17.81 -1.52 7.13
CA GLY A 64 -18.21 -0.49 8.09
C GLY A 64 -18.67 0.80 7.42
N GLU A 65 -17.96 1.25 6.39
CA GLU A 65 -18.33 2.39 5.57
C GLU A 65 -19.64 2.16 4.82
N ARG A 66 -19.78 1.03 4.13
CA ARG A 66 -20.99 0.67 3.37
C ARG A 66 -22.25 0.66 4.24
N GLU A 67 -22.12 0.17 5.47
CA GLU A 67 -23.21 0.12 6.46
C GLU A 67 -23.38 1.43 7.25
N ARG A 68 -22.66 2.50 6.88
CA ARG A 68 -22.69 3.82 7.54
C ARG A 68 -22.30 3.81 9.02
N LEU A 69 -21.58 2.77 9.46
CA LEU A 69 -20.99 2.67 10.80
C LEU A 69 -19.68 3.46 10.88
N PHE A 70 -19.08 3.76 9.74
CA PHE A 70 -17.90 4.59 9.58
C PHE A 70 -18.13 5.57 8.44
N ASN A 71 -17.77 6.85 8.62
CA ASN A 71 -17.82 7.85 7.56
C ASN A 71 -16.41 8.43 7.42
N PRO A 72 -15.56 7.84 6.56
CA PRO A 72 -14.17 8.28 6.44
C PRO A 72 -14.08 9.72 5.96
N THR A 73 -13.11 10.45 6.49
CA THR A 73 -12.69 11.73 5.89
C THR A 73 -11.98 11.50 4.56
N LEU A 74 -11.81 12.56 3.77
CA LEU A 74 -11.05 12.48 2.52
C LEU A 74 -9.63 11.94 2.72
N GLU A 75 -8.97 12.34 3.81
CA GLU A 75 -7.64 11.86 4.18
C GLU A 75 -7.64 10.36 4.52
N GLN A 76 -8.66 9.89 5.25
CA GLN A 76 -8.81 8.48 5.60
C GLN A 76 -9.09 7.62 4.36
N THR A 77 -9.93 8.10 3.45
CA THR A 77 -10.16 7.44 2.16
C THR A 77 -8.87 7.39 1.34
N LEU A 78 -8.09 8.47 1.33
CA LEU A 78 -6.82 8.51 0.62
C LEU A 78 -5.83 7.46 1.16
N ILE A 79 -5.68 7.37 2.49
CA ILE A 79 -4.86 6.34 3.16
C ILE A 79 -5.29 4.94 2.73
N LEU A 80 -6.60 4.66 2.82
CA LEU A 80 -7.15 3.34 2.46
C LEU A 80 -6.87 2.98 1.00
N CYS A 81 -7.16 3.90 0.07
CA CYS A 81 -6.94 3.69 -1.35
C CYS A 81 -5.46 3.53 -1.70
N ARG A 82 -4.57 4.37 -1.14
CA ARG A 82 -3.11 4.28 -1.33
C ARG A 82 -2.59 2.93 -0.87
N TRP A 83 -3.04 2.45 0.30
CA TRP A 83 -2.64 1.13 0.80
C TRP A 83 -3.09 0.01 -0.15
N VAL A 84 -4.34 0.03 -0.62
CA VAL A 84 -4.88 -0.98 -1.54
C VAL A 84 -4.12 -1.01 -2.86
N VAL A 85 -3.81 0.15 -3.46
CA VAL A 85 -3.02 0.23 -4.70
C VAL A 85 -1.62 -0.33 -4.49
N ALA A 86 -0.93 0.12 -3.43
CA ALA A 86 0.42 -0.35 -3.12
C ALA A 86 0.47 -1.87 -2.87
N ALA A 87 -0.42 -2.38 -2.03
CA ALA A 87 -0.52 -3.80 -1.72
C ALA A 87 -0.84 -4.64 -2.98
N SER A 88 -1.75 -4.17 -3.84
CA SER A 88 -2.11 -4.87 -5.08
C SER A 88 -0.93 -4.95 -6.05
N PHE A 89 -0.17 -3.86 -6.21
CA PHE A 89 1.01 -3.84 -7.05
C PHE A 89 2.10 -4.78 -6.54
N VAL A 90 2.43 -4.68 -5.25
CA VAL A 90 3.43 -5.55 -4.63
C VAL A 90 2.99 -7.01 -4.71
N GLN A 91 1.71 -7.33 -4.49
CA GLN A 91 1.23 -8.71 -4.61
C GLN A 91 1.37 -9.25 -6.05
N GLU A 92 1.06 -8.45 -7.07
CA GLU A 92 1.28 -8.85 -8.47
C GLU A 92 2.77 -9.11 -8.77
N LEU A 93 3.67 -8.28 -8.25
CA LEU A 93 5.11 -8.50 -8.38
C LEU A 93 5.56 -9.75 -7.63
N ARG A 94 5.08 -9.99 -6.40
CA ARG A 94 5.36 -11.21 -5.62
C ARG A 94 4.93 -12.46 -6.36
N ASP A 95 3.75 -12.44 -6.99
CA ASP A 95 3.25 -13.59 -7.75
C ASP A 95 4.06 -13.85 -9.02
N LYS A 96 4.59 -12.79 -9.64
CA LYS A 96 5.36 -12.88 -10.90
C LYS A 96 6.84 -13.20 -10.68
N HIS A 97 7.44 -12.64 -9.63
CA HIS A 97 8.89 -12.61 -9.43
C HIS A 97 9.34 -13.22 -8.09
N GLY A 98 8.39 -13.62 -7.23
CA GLY A 98 8.68 -14.11 -5.90
C GLY A 98 9.02 -12.98 -4.92
N VAL A 99 9.52 -13.39 -3.76
CA VAL A 99 10.01 -12.53 -2.69
C VAL A 99 11.51 -12.68 -2.52
N ILE A 100 12.17 -11.62 -2.10
CA ILE A 100 13.56 -11.62 -1.68
C ILE A 100 13.67 -11.09 -0.26
N GLU A 101 14.63 -11.61 0.50
CA GLU A 101 14.96 -11.11 1.83
C GLU A 101 16.17 -10.19 1.71
N LEU A 102 16.09 -8.99 2.30
CA LEU A 102 17.16 -8.00 2.28
C LEU A 102 17.52 -7.65 3.73
N ASP A 103 18.82 -7.62 4.04
CA ASP A 103 19.29 -7.23 5.37
C ASP A 103 18.94 -5.77 5.63
N ASN A 104 18.30 -5.49 6.76
CA ASN A 104 17.93 -4.15 7.15
C ASN A 104 18.95 -3.52 8.11
N GLU A 105 18.90 -2.20 8.24
CA GLU A 105 19.86 -1.42 9.05
C GLU A 105 19.78 -1.75 10.55
N LEU A 106 18.73 -2.45 10.98
CA LEU A 106 18.49 -2.85 12.37
C LEU A 106 18.96 -4.29 12.66
N GLY A 107 19.64 -4.95 11.72
CA GLY A 107 20.14 -6.32 11.85
C GLY A 107 19.07 -7.40 11.70
N GLY A 108 17.89 -7.04 11.17
CA GLY A 108 16.84 -7.95 10.74
C GLY A 108 16.80 -8.10 9.22
N LYS A 109 15.71 -8.71 8.72
CA LYS A 109 15.47 -8.88 7.28
C LYS A 109 14.13 -8.27 6.89
N ASP A 110 14.15 -7.50 5.81
CA ASP A 110 12.97 -6.97 5.16
C ASP A 110 12.57 -7.86 3.98
N ILE A 111 11.27 -7.99 3.74
CA ILE A 111 10.71 -8.77 2.62
C ILE A 111 10.38 -7.81 1.49
N ALA A 112 11.07 -7.96 0.36
CA ALA A 112 10.84 -7.21 -0.86
C ALA A 112 10.40 -8.11 -2.01
N THR A 113 10.02 -7.49 -3.11
CA THR A 113 9.90 -8.13 -4.42
C THR A 113 10.71 -7.34 -5.45
N LEU A 114 10.77 -7.81 -6.70
CA LEU A 114 11.55 -7.17 -7.76
C LEU A 114 10.63 -6.61 -8.83
N TYR A 115 10.86 -5.35 -9.18
CA TYR A 115 10.36 -4.74 -10.39
C TYR A 115 11.46 -4.76 -11.45
N TYR A 116 11.10 -5.06 -12.69
CA TYR A 116 12.00 -4.97 -13.85
C TYR A 116 11.38 -4.08 -14.92
N SER A 117 12.15 -3.09 -15.40
CA SER A 117 11.81 -2.36 -16.62
C SER A 117 12.05 -3.21 -17.86
N ASP A 118 11.47 -2.78 -18.98
CA ASP A 118 11.60 -3.44 -20.29
C ASP A 118 13.07 -3.62 -20.75
N ASN A 119 14.01 -2.80 -20.26
CA ASN A 119 15.43 -2.93 -20.57
C ASN A 119 16.22 -3.86 -19.62
N GLY A 120 15.53 -4.58 -18.74
CA GLY A 120 16.10 -5.57 -17.83
C GLY A 120 16.74 -4.99 -16.57
N SER A 121 16.76 -3.67 -16.39
CA SER A 121 17.14 -3.05 -15.11
C SER A 121 16.03 -3.27 -14.09
N GLY A 122 16.39 -3.67 -12.87
CA GLY A 122 15.43 -3.94 -11.81
C GLY A 122 15.79 -3.29 -10.48
N ILE A 123 14.75 -3.09 -9.66
CA ILE A 123 14.82 -2.49 -8.33
C ILE A 123 14.00 -3.33 -7.35
N SER A 124 14.41 -3.31 -6.07
CA SER A 124 13.62 -3.86 -4.98
C SER A 124 12.43 -2.96 -4.68
N VAL A 125 11.24 -3.56 -4.57
CA VAL A 125 10.01 -2.86 -4.21
C VAL A 125 9.47 -3.40 -2.89
N TYR A 126 9.13 -2.48 -1.99
CA TYR A 126 8.53 -2.75 -0.68
C TYR A 126 7.17 -2.05 -0.61
N PRO A 127 6.17 -2.59 0.13
CA PRO A 127 4.89 -1.91 0.29
C PRO A 127 5.02 -0.49 0.86
N SER A 128 5.89 -0.29 1.86
CA SER A 128 6.16 1.03 2.43
C SER A 128 6.80 1.99 1.41
N GLY A 129 7.76 1.52 0.62
CA GLY A 129 8.39 2.28 -0.46
C GLY A 129 7.39 2.66 -1.55
N GLU A 130 6.48 1.75 -1.91
CA GLU A 130 5.41 2.02 -2.88
C GLU A 130 4.44 3.09 -2.36
N ARG A 131 4.04 3.02 -1.09
CA ARG A 131 3.21 4.08 -0.47
C ARG A 131 3.92 5.43 -0.47
N ALA A 132 5.23 5.45 -0.19
CA ALA A 132 6.01 6.68 -0.23
C ALA A 132 6.11 7.26 -1.65
N LEU A 133 6.38 6.42 -2.65
CA LEU A 133 6.41 6.79 -4.07
C LEU A 133 5.09 7.41 -4.51
N LEU A 134 3.97 6.78 -4.16
CA LEU A 134 2.63 7.27 -4.45
C LEU A 134 2.35 8.62 -3.77
N THR A 135 2.74 8.80 -2.51
CA THR A 135 2.57 10.08 -1.83
C THR A 135 3.38 11.18 -2.47
N THR A 136 4.69 10.99 -2.66
CA THR A 136 5.58 12.07 -3.11
C THR A 136 5.44 12.39 -4.59
N HIS A 137 5.22 11.39 -5.45
CA HIS A 137 5.25 11.56 -6.91
C HIS A 137 3.86 11.57 -7.56
N MET A 138 2.80 11.29 -6.82
CA MET A 138 1.42 11.36 -7.31
C MET A 138 0.54 12.25 -6.43
N GLU A 139 0.43 11.99 -5.13
CA GLU A 139 -0.46 12.77 -4.24
C GLU A 139 -0.01 14.22 -4.11
N ASP A 140 1.23 14.43 -3.69
CA ASP A 140 1.80 15.77 -3.47
C ASP A 140 1.78 16.57 -4.77
N PHE A 141 2.23 15.93 -5.87
CA PHE A 141 2.21 16.55 -7.20
C PHE A 141 0.80 17.02 -7.60
N VAL A 142 -0.22 16.18 -7.48
CA VAL A 142 -1.60 16.57 -7.84
C VAL A 142 -2.16 17.63 -6.89
N CYS A 143 -1.84 17.55 -5.60
CA CYS A 143 -2.28 18.55 -4.62
C CYS A 143 -1.60 19.91 -4.82
N GLU A 144 -0.34 19.95 -5.24
CA GLU A 144 0.35 21.19 -5.60
C GLU A 144 -0.30 21.88 -6.81
N GLN A 145 -0.74 21.09 -7.80
CA GLN A 145 -1.35 21.62 -9.03
C GLN A 145 -2.80 22.08 -8.84
N TYR A 146 -3.60 21.35 -8.05
CA TYR A 146 -5.06 21.54 -7.97
C TYR A 146 -5.54 22.01 -6.59
N GLY A 147 -4.63 22.20 -5.62
CA GLY A 147 -4.96 22.48 -4.23
C GLY A 147 -5.33 21.22 -3.44
N GLN A 148 -5.27 21.31 -2.11
CA GLN A 148 -5.40 20.13 -1.23
C GLN A 148 -6.74 19.39 -1.38
N GLU A 149 -7.87 20.08 -1.37
CA GLU A 149 -9.19 19.43 -1.39
C GLU A 149 -9.47 18.76 -2.75
N MET A 150 -9.39 19.53 -3.85
CA MET A 150 -9.62 18.99 -5.19
C MET A 150 -8.54 17.97 -5.57
N GLY A 151 -7.29 18.23 -5.23
CA GLY A 151 -6.17 17.33 -5.52
C GLY A 151 -6.38 15.95 -4.90
N ARG A 152 -6.72 15.88 -3.62
CA ARG A 152 -7.02 14.60 -2.95
C ARG A 152 -8.21 13.87 -3.57
N GLN A 153 -9.28 14.58 -3.95
CA GLN A 153 -10.43 13.98 -4.64
C GLN A 153 -10.02 13.38 -6.01
N LEU A 154 -9.17 14.09 -6.77
CA LEU A 154 -8.65 13.60 -8.04
C LEU A 154 -7.76 12.36 -7.86
N VAL A 155 -6.91 12.36 -6.83
CA VAL A 155 -6.05 11.20 -6.54
C VAL A 155 -6.88 9.98 -6.12
N ILE A 156 -7.87 10.16 -5.25
CA ILE A 156 -8.77 9.06 -4.85
C ILE A 156 -9.47 8.46 -6.08
N ARG A 157 -9.97 9.31 -6.98
CA ARG A 157 -10.56 8.83 -8.24
C ARG A 157 -9.54 8.06 -9.09
N ALA A 158 -8.30 8.54 -9.17
CA ALA A 158 -7.25 7.85 -9.91
C ALA A 158 -6.91 6.47 -9.28
N TYR A 159 -6.83 6.38 -7.95
CA TYR A 159 -6.64 5.11 -7.26
C TYR A 159 -7.80 4.14 -7.45
N MET A 160 -9.05 4.62 -7.43
CA MET A 160 -10.21 3.79 -7.76
C MET A 160 -10.11 3.23 -9.19
N ASP A 161 -9.64 4.03 -10.14
CA ASP A 161 -9.39 3.60 -11.53
C ASP A 161 -8.23 2.59 -11.64
N PHE A 162 -7.32 2.55 -10.67
CA PHE A 162 -6.15 1.64 -10.66
C PHE A 162 -6.49 0.23 -10.19
N ILE A 163 -7.63 0.02 -9.53
CA ILE A 163 -8.03 -1.28 -8.99
C ILE A 163 -9.03 -1.96 -9.93
N ASN A 164 -8.80 -3.25 -10.19
CA ASN A 164 -9.79 -4.10 -10.83
C ASN A 164 -10.75 -4.64 -9.77
N MET A 165 -12.01 -4.22 -9.83
CA MET A 165 -13.04 -4.62 -8.87
C MET A 165 -13.69 -5.98 -9.18
N GLN A 166 -13.13 -6.77 -10.12
CA GLN A 166 -13.67 -8.09 -10.50
C GLN A 166 -13.39 -9.13 -9.41
N PRO A 167 -14.44 -9.68 -8.75
CA PRO A 167 -14.27 -10.58 -7.61
C PRO A 167 -13.51 -11.88 -7.92
N GLU A 168 -13.54 -12.34 -9.17
CA GLU A 168 -13.06 -13.66 -9.57
C GLU A 168 -11.52 -13.74 -9.64
N VAL A 169 -10.84 -12.61 -9.77
CA VAL A 169 -9.37 -12.53 -9.97
C VAL A 169 -8.65 -12.02 -8.70
N GLY A 170 -9.41 -11.69 -7.65
CA GLY A 170 -8.92 -11.13 -6.40
C GLY A 170 -8.54 -9.65 -6.51
N ASN A 171 -7.91 -9.12 -5.46
CA ASN A 171 -7.45 -7.73 -5.42
C ASN A 171 -6.26 -7.53 -6.37
N ARG A 172 -6.55 -7.05 -7.59
CA ARG A 172 -5.58 -6.87 -8.68
C ARG A 172 -5.64 -5.46 -9.21
N LEU A 173 -4.56 -5.05 -9.86
CA LEU A 173 -4.56 -3.80 -10.59
C LEU A 173 -5.37 -3.93 -11.87
N SER A 174 -6.02 -2.83 -12.25
CA SER A 174 -6.55 -2.64 -13.59
C SER A 174 -5.41 -2.44 -14.60
N GLU A 175 -5.71 -2.53 -15.90
CA GLU A 175 -4.73 -2.18 -16.94
C GLU A 175 -4.19 -0.75 -16.77
N LYS A 176 -5.07 0.19 -16.40
CA LYS A 176 -4.69 1.57 -16.09
C LYS A 176 -3.72 1.63 -14.90
N GLY A 177 -4.01 0.89 -13.83
CA GLY A 177 -3.16 0.83 -12.64
C GLY A 177 -1.77 0.30 -12.97
N ARG A 178 -1.68 -0.85 -13.65
CA ARG A 178 -0.40 -1.41 -14.09
C ARG A 178 0.40 -0.43 -14.93
N LYS A 179 -0.24 0.20 -15.91
CA LYS A 179 0.42 1.17 -16.79
C LYS A 179 0.89 2.41 -16.02
N GLY A 180 0.06 2.96 -15.13
CA GLY A 180 0.39 4.12 -14.31
C GLY A 180 1.60 3.86 -13.41
N LEU A 181 1.60 2.75 -12.69
CA LEU A 181 2.70 2.39 -11.80
C LEU A 181 3.99 2.04 -12.56
N THR A 182 3.89 1.39 -13.72
CA THR A 182 5.04 1.14 -14.61
C THR A 182 5.70 2.47 -15.03
N ILE A 183 4.91 3.48 -15.42
CA ILE A 183 5.42 4.81 -15.79
C ILE A 183 6.16 5.46 -14.60
N LEU A 184 5.61 5.37 -13.39
CA LEU A 184 6.26 5.91 -12.20
C LEU A 184 7.61 5.24 -11.91
N HIS A 185 7.66 3.90 -11.96
CA HIS A 185 8.87 3.13 -11.68
C HIS A 185 9.95 3.33 -12.75
N ASP A 186 9.57 3.31 -14.02
CA ASP A 186 10.50 3.56 -15.13
C ASP A 186 11.07 4.98 -15.08
N GLY A 187 10.22 5.96 -14.70
CA GLY A 187 10.64 7.33 -14.43
C GLY A 187 11.68 7.41 -13.32
N LEU A 188 11.43 6.75 -12.19
CA LEU A 188 12.36 6.71 -11.05
C LEU A 188 13.72 6.12 -11.44
N MET A 189 13.73 4.98 -12.15
CA MET A 189 14.98 4.37 -12.61
C MET A 189 15.73 5.21 -13.65
N LYS A 190 15.02 5.98 -14.47
CA LYS A 190 15.66 6.93 -15.39
C LYS A 190 16.37 8.04 -14.62
N ILE A 191 15.72 8.58 -13.57
CA ILE A 191 16.32 9.60 -12.70
C ILE A 191 17.54 9.02 -11.98
N ALA A 192 17.41 7.85 -11.34
CA ALA A 192 18.50 7.20 -10.62
C ALA A 192 19.75 7.00 -11.51
N ARG A 193 19.58 6.44 -12.72
CA ARG A 193 20.66 6.29 -13.69
C ARG A 193 21.30 7.62 -14.09
N SER A 194 20.50 8.67 -14.31
CA SER A 194 21.05 9.98 -14.66
C SER A 194 21.85 10.61 -13.52
N SER A 195 21.42 10.39 -12.27
CA SER A 195 22.12 10.85 -11.08
C SER A 195 23.43 10.11 -10.86
N GLU A 196 23.47 8.79 -11.06
CA GLU A 196 24.69 7.96 -11.01
C GLU A 196 25.71 8.35 -12.09
N VAL A 197 25.24 8.69 -13.29
CA VAL A 197 26.10 9.19 -14.37
C VAL A 197 26.66 10.59 -14.01
N CYS A 198 25.91 11.41 -13.28
CA CYS A 198 26.34 12.74 -12.86
C CYS A 198 27.29 12.75 -11.66
N THR A 199 27.38 11.65 -10.90
CA THR A 199 28.29 11.50 -9.74
C THR A 199 29.59 10.78 -10.05
N MET A 200 29.80 10.31 -11.28
CA MET A 200 31.12 9.82 -11.69
C MET A 200 32.13 10.98 -11.71
N PRO A 201 33.28 10.86 -11.02
CA PRO A 201 34.28 11.93 -11.03
C PRO A 201 34.79 12.12 -12.46
N VAL A 202 34.67 13.34 -12.97
CA VAL A 202 35.43 13.75 -14.15
C VAL A 202 36.89 13.80 -13.72
N PHE A 203 37.66 12.80 -14.13
CA PHE A 203 39.12 12.91 -14.07
C PHE A 203 39.52 14.06 -14.99
N HIS A 204 39.86 15.20 -14.38
CA HIS A 204 40.59 16.29 -15.02
C HIS A 204 42.09 16.02 -14.93
#